data_AF-A0A316BZQ2-F1
#
_entry.id   AF-A0A316BZQ2-F1
#
_cell.length_a   1.000
_cell.length_b   1.000
_cell.length_c   1.000
_cell.angle_alpha   90.00
_cell.angle_beta   90.00
_cell.angle_gamma   90.00
#
_symmetry.space_group_name_H-M   'P 1'
#
loop_
_entity.id
_entity.type
_entity.pdbx_description
1 polymer ?
#
loop_
_entity_poly.entity_id
_entity_poly.type
_entity_poly.pdbx_seq_one_letter_code
_entity_poly.pdbx_strand_id
1 'polypeptide(L)'
;MARTRKEWIGDNDDQRAPPRVRQRVFDREDGKCHICRQPIIGKKWALDHVTALINGGENREKNLKPVHVACHAEKTAADVAEKAKVAKVRGKHTGAIRPKGRIPSPPKALPKQTAIDKSAFKALEPRAMFKEIAQ
;
A
#
# COMPACT_ATOMS: atom_id res chain seq x y z
N MET A 1 -48.60 -1.93 5.43
CA MET A 1 -47.26 -1.53 5.95
C MET A 1 -46.22 -2.53 5.45
N ALA A 2 -45.12 -2.07 4.85
CA ALA A 2 -44.04 -2.97 4.43
C ALA A 2 -43.36 -3.58 5.66
N ARG A 3 -43.12 -4.90 5.66
CA ARG A 3 -42.48 -5.59 6.79
C ARG A 3 -41.10 -5.00 7.07
N THR A 4 -40.75 -4.79 8.34
CA THR A 4 -39.40 -4.45 8.76
C THR A 4 -38.44 -5.55 8.31
N ARG A 5 -37.55 -5.25 7.34
CA ARG A 5 -36.57 -6.21 6.86
C ARG A 5 -35.35 -6.20 7.79
N LYS A 6 -34.88 -7.39 8.17
CA LYS A 6 -33.60 -7.55 8.89
C LYS A 6 -32.47 -7.05 7.98
N GLU A 7 -31.55 -6.27 8.56
CA GLU A 7 -30.32 -5.82 7.91
C GLU A 7 -29.52 -7.03 7.40
N TRP A 8 -28.92 -6.89 6.22
CA TRP A 8 -27.97 -7.90 5.76
C TRP A 8 -26.59 -7.69 6.40
N ILE A 9 -26.10 -8.76 7.02
CA ILE A 9 -24.76 -8.89 7.58
C ILE A 9 -24.14 -10.09 6.88
N GLY A 10 -22.96 -9.91 6.28
CA GLY A 10 -22.23 -11.01 5.68
C GLY A 10 -21.75 -11.99 6.74
N ASP A 11 -21.83 -13.29 6.44
CA ASP A 11 -21.29 -14.35 7.29
C ASP A 11 -19.74 -14.28 7.32
N ASN A 12 -19.15 -13.92 6.17
CA ASN A 12 -17.72 -13.73 5.98
C ASN A 12 -17.43 -12.38 5.29
N ASP A 13 -16.21 -11.88 5.45
CA ASP A 13 -15.75 -10.62 4.84
C ASP A 13 -15.75 -10.66 3.31
N ASP A 14 -15.48 -11.83 2.73
CA ASP A 14 -15.48 -12.03 1.26
C ASP A 14 -16.88 -12.25 0.67
N GLN A 15 -17.91 -12.40 1.52
CA GLN A 15 -19.26 -12.70 1.04
C GLN A 15 -19.84 -11.47 0.32
N ARG A 16 -20.12 -11.64 -0.97
CA ARG A 16 -20.76 -10.59 -1.78
C ARG A 16 -22.21 -10.39 -1.36
N ALA A 17 -22.60 -9.13 -1.20
CA ALA A 17 -23.99 -8.77 -0.93
C ALA A 17 -24.94 -9.32 -2.02
N PRO A 18 -26.02 -10.04 -1.66
CA PRO A 18 -26.92 -10.66 -2.61
C PRO A 18 -27.70 -9.58 -3.41
N PRO A 19 -28.18 -9.90 -4.64
CA PRO A 19 -28.79 -8.91 -5.54
C PRO A 19 -29.90 -8.05 -4.90
N ARG A 20 -30.73 -8.66 -4.04
CA ARG A 20 -31.78 -7.97 -3.29
C ARG A 20 -31.25 -6.86 -2.37
N VAL A 21 -30.08 -7.05 -1.77
CA VAL A 21 -29.43 -6.06 -0.89
C VAL A 21 -28.79 -4.98 -1.74
N ARG A 22 -28.19 -5.35 -2.86
CA ARG A 22 -27.61 -4.40 -3.82
C ARG A 22 -28.64 -3.39 -4.31
N GLN A 23 -29.83 -3.87 -4.71
CA GLN A 23 -30.93 -3.00 -5.12
C GLN A 23 -31.37 -2.08 -3.97
N ARG A 24 -31.61 -2.61 -2.76
CA ARG A 24 -31.99 -1.79 -1.60
C ARG A 24 -30.98 -0.67 -1.31
N VAL A 25 -29.69 -0.97 -1.37
CA VAL A 25 -28.62 0.01 -1.14
C VAL A 25 -28.59 1.05 -2.26
N PHE A 26 -28.80 0.62 -3.50
CA PHE A 26 -28.90 1.54 -4.64
C PHE A 26 -30.09 2.49 -4.48
N ASP A 27 -31.26 1.95 -4.16
CA ASP A 27 -32.50 2.73 -3.99
C ASP A 27 -32.42 3.66 -2.78
N ARG A 28 -31.78 3.23 -1.67
CA ARG A 28 -31.58 4.03 -0.46
C ARG A 28 -30.73 5.28 -0.71
N GLU A 29 -29.76 5.18 -1.60
CA GLU A 29 -28.82 6.28 -1.90
C GLU A 29 -29.19 7.02 -3.19
N ASP A 30 -30.46 6.90 -3.65
CA ASP A 30 -30.98 7.48 -4.90
C ASP A 30 -30.15 7.15 -6.17
N GLY A 31 -29.46 6.01 -6.18
CA GLY A 31 -28.55 5.65 -7.26
C GLY A 31 -27.36 6.62 -7.44
N LYS A 32 -26.99 7.38 -6.40
CA LYS A 32 -25.87 8.33 -6.44
C LYS A 32 -24.60 7.70 -5.92
N CYS A 33 -23.49 7.94 -6.61
CA CYS A 33 -22.17 7.53 -6.14
C CYS A 33 -21.85 8.24 -4.81
N HIS A 34 -21.47 7.50 -3.76
CA HIS A 34 -21.19 8.12 -2.47
C HIS A 34 -19.91 8.97 -2.43
N ILE A 35 -18.99 8.76 -3.39
CA ILE A 35 -17.72 9.51 -3.48
C ILE A 35 -17.95 10.84 -4.22
N CYS A 36 -18.36 10.77 -5.49
CA CYS A 36 -18.52 11.96 -6.33
C CYS A 36 -19.92 12.59 -6.30
N ARG A 37 -20.89 11.95 -5.62
CA ARG A 37 -22.30 12.38 -5.50
C ARG A 37 -23.07 12.50 -6.81
N GLN A 38 -22.47 12.11 -7.94
CA GLN A 38 -23.11 12.08 -9.24
C GLN A 38 -24.02 10.85 -9.40
N PRO A 39 -25.13 10.95 -10.16
CA PRO A 39 -26.00 9.82 -10.42
C PRO A 39 -25.28 8.75 -11.24
N ILE A 40 -25.52 7.49 -10.91
CA ILE A 40 -24.98 6.33 -11.62
C ILE A 40 -25.90 6.04 -12.81
N ILE A 41 -25.47 6.45 -14.00
CA ILE A 41 -26.21 6.23 -15.24
C ILE A 41 -25.45 5.17 -16.06
N GLY A 42 -26.00 3.95 -16.16
CA GLY A 42 -25.45 2.87 -16.98
C GLY A 42 -25.07 1.58 -16.24
N LYS A 43 -24.48 0.61 -16.97
CA LYS A 43 -24.46 -0.82 -16.61
C LYS A 43 -23.30 -1.31 -15.71
N LYS A 44 -22.40 -0.45 -15.22
CA LYS A 44 -21.29 -0.93 -14.36
C LYS A 44 -21.08 -0.05 -13.12
N TRP A 45 -21.60 -0.53 -11.99
CA TRP A 45 -21.38 0.05 -10.66
C TRP A 45 -21.08 -1.05 -9.65
N ALA A 46 -20.32 -0.68 -8.62
CA ALA A 46 -19.93 -1.57 -7.54
C ALA A 46 -20.58 -1.12 -6.23
N LEU A 47 -20.61 -2.04 -5.26
CA LEU A 47 -20.84 -1.66 -3.87
C LEU A 47 -19.48 -1.57 -3.20
N ASP A 48 -19.30 -0.51 -2.44
CA ASP A 48 -18.10 -0.24 -1.68
C ASP A 48 -18.44 -0.10 -0.20
N HIS A 49 -17.49 -0.49 0.64
CA HIS A 49 -17.58 -0.29 2.08
C HIS A 49 -17.14 1.13 2.43
N VAL A 50 -18.03 1.95 2.99
CA VAL A 50 -17.74 3.34 3.40
C VAL A 50 -16.49 3.39 4.26
N THR A 51 -16.43 2.52 5.27
CA THR A 51 -15.18 2.17 5.94
C THR A 51 -14.69 0.85 5.35
N ALA A 52 -13.50 0.85 4.74
CA ALA A 52 -12.93 -0.35 4.15
C ALA A 52 -12.71 -1.45 5.19
N LEU A 53 -12.93 -2.72 4.82
CA LEU A 53 -12.70 -3.89 5.67
C LEU A 53 -11.28 -3.89 6.27
N ILE A 54 -10.31 -3.49 5.45
CA ILE A 54 -8.89 -3.42 5.81
C ILE A 54 -8.58 -2.41 6.93
N ASN A 55 -9.45 -1.41 7.09
CA ASN A 55 -9.39 -0.36 8.11
C ASN A 55 -10.38 -0.63 9.25
N GLY A 56 -10.90 -1.86 9.39
CA GLY A 56 -11.84 -2.25 10.45
C GLY A 56 -13.31 -2.04 10.11
N GLY A 57 -13.64 -1.84 8.83
CA GLY A 57 -15.03 -1.80 8.37
C GLY A 57 -15.73 -3.15 8.48
N GLU A 58 -17.05 -3.13 8.59
CA GLU A 58 -17.87 -4.34 8.66
C GLU A 58 -18.51 -4.66 7.30
N ASN A 59 -18.64 -5.96 6.96
CA ASN A 59 -19.37 -6.39 5.77
C ASN A 59 -20.89 -6.38 6.01
N ARG A 60 -21.48 -5.19 6.15
CA ARG A 60 -22.90 -4.98 6.46
C ARG A 60 -23.56 -3.98 5.53
N GLU A 61 -24.85 -4.11 5.34
CA GLU A 61 -25.65 -3.25 4.44
C GLU A 61 -25.61 -1.76 4.80
N LYS A 62 -25.47 -1.40 6.09
CA LYS A 62 -25.25 0.01 6.49
C LYS A 62 -23.91 0.57 6.02
N ASN A 63 -22.87 -0.27 5.97
CA ASN A 63 -21.55 0.14 5.53
C ASN A 63 -21.41 0.10 4.00
N LEU A 64 -22.35 -0.52 3.29
CA LEU A 64 -22.29 -0.61 1.83
C LEU A 64 -22.96 0.59 1.17
N LYS A 65 -22.28 1.15 0.16
CA LYS A 65 -22.81 2.22 -0.69
C LYS A 65 -22.50 2.00 -2.16
N PRO A 66 -23.34 2.50 -3.09
CA PRO A 66 -23.08 2.38 -4.50
C PRO A 66 -21.97 3.36 -4.92
N VAL A 67 -21.16 2.93 -5.89
CA VAL A 67 -20.01 3.69 -6.38
C VAL A 67 -19.75 3.39 -7.86
N HIS A 68 -19.19 4.38 -8.57
CA HIS A 68 -18.60 4.15 -9.89
C HIS A 68 -17.35 3.27 -9.77
N VAL A 69 -17.09 2.43 -10.77
CA VAL A 69 -15.90 1.57 -10.79
C VAL A 69 -14.60 2.39 -10.75
N ALA A 70 -14.57 3.55 -11.42
CA ALA A 70 -13.41 4.46 -11.39
C ALA A 70 -13.17 5.05 -10.00
N CYS A 71 -14.21 5.65 -9.38
CA CYS A 71 -14.10 6.21 -8.04
C CYS A 71 -13.76 5.13 -6.99
N HIS A 72 -14.24 3.90 -7.18
CA HIS A 72 -13.90 2.77 -6.32
C HIS A 72 -12.39 2.46 -6.34
N ALA A 73 -11.76 2.49 -7.52
CA ALA A 73 -10.34 2.23 -7.66
C ALA A 73 -9.49 3.29 -6.94
N GLU A 74 -9.87 4.57 -7.07
CA GLU A 74 -9.22 5.68 -6.37
C GLU A 74 -9.31 5.54 -4.85
N LYS A 75 -10.51 5.25 -4.34
CA LYS A 75 -10.71 5.01 -2.91
C LYS A 75 -9.93 3.80 -2.41
N THR A 76 -9.96 2.69 -3.15
CA THR A 76 -9.19 1.48 -2.80
C THR A 76 -7.70 1.79 -2.67
N ALA A 77 -7.13 2.59 -3.58
CA ALA A 77 -5.73 3.00 -3.50
C ALA A 77 -5.45 3.85 -2.25
N ALA A 78 -6.35 4.76 -1.90
CA ALA A 78 -6.24 5.58 -0.69
C ALA A 78 -6.33 4.72 0.59
N ASP A 79 -7.29 3.79 0.65
CA ASP A 79 -7.50 2.89 1.79
C ASP A 79 -6.27 1.98 2.02
N VAL A 80 -5.67 1.47 0.95
CA VAL A 80 -4.43 0.66 1.03
C VAL A 80 -3.24 1.50 1.50
N ALA A 81 -3.12 2.74 1.03
CA ALA A 81 -2.07 3.67 1.47
C ALA A 81 -2.20 4.02 2.95
N GLU A 82 -3.43 4.23 3.43
CA GLU A 82 -3.72 4.46 4.85
C GLU A 82 -3.34 3.25 5.70
N LYS A 83 -3.78 2.05 5.32
CA LYS A 83 -3.39 0.80 5.99
C LYS A 83 -1.87 0.68 6.11
N ALA A 84 -1.14 0.90 5.02
CA ALA A 84 0.31 0.81 5.00
C ALA A 84 0.95 1.83 5.97
N LYS A 85 0.42 3.04 6.04
CA LYS A 85 0.87 4.08 6.97
C LYS A 85 0.60 3.66 8.42
N VAL A 86 -0.62 3.22 8.74
CA VAL A 86 -1.01 2.77 10.09
C VAL A 86 -0.13 1.60 10.54
N ALA A 87 0.06 0.60 9.68
CA ALA A 87 0.92 -0.55 9.95
C ALA A 87 2.38 -0.11 10.22
N LYS A 88 2.90 0.84 9.43
CA LYS A 88 4.25 1.39 9.62
C LYS A 88 4.40 2.12 10.95
N VAL A 89 3.42 2.95 11.32
CA VAL A 89 3.42 3.69 12.60
C VAL A 89 3.35 2.71 13.77
N ARG A 90 2.41 1.76 13.72
CA ARG A 90 2.28 0.69 14.74
C ARG A 90 3.55 -0.14 14.84
N GLY A 91 4.16 -0.50 13.72
CA GLY A 91 5.42 -1.27 13.69
C GLY A 91 6.59 -0.52 14.35
N LYS A 92 6.67 0.80 14.18
CA LYS A 92 7.66 1.64 14.89
C LYS A 92 7.37 1.70 16.40
N HIS A 93 6.11 1.89 16.78
CA HIS A 93 5.72 2.01 18.19
C HIS A 93 5.90 0.69 18.96
N THR A 94 5.60 -0.43 18.33
CA THR A 94 5.75 -1.77 18.91
C THR A 94 7.18 -2.31 18.88
N GLY A 95 8.11 -1.62 18.18
CA GLY A 95 9.48 -2.08 17.98
C GLY A 95 9.63 -3.19 16.93
N ALA A 96 8.54 -3.65 16.30
CA ALA A 96 8.58 -4.65 15.23
C ALA A 96 9.35 -4.17 13.99
N ILE A 97 9.37 -2.86 13.73
CA ILE A 97 10.16 -2.24 12.66
C ILE A 97 11.32 -1.48 13.30
N ARG A 98 12.54 -2.00 13.13
CA ARG A 98 13.77 -1.32 13.58
C ARG A 98 13.97 -0.04 12.76
N PRO A 99 14.25 1.12 13.38
CA PRO A 99 14.56 2.34 12.65
C PRO A 99 15.79 2.13 11.77
N LYS A 100 15.77 2.70 10.56
CA LYS A 100 16.94 2.66 9.68
C LYS A 100 18.08 3.40 10.38
N GLY A 101 19.24 2.76 10.48
CA GLY A 101 20.43 3.37 11.07
C GLY A 101 20.80 4.67 10.33
N ARG A 102 21.28 5.67 11.09
CA ARG A 102 21.78 6.92 10.53
C ARG A 102 23.21 6.69 10.07
N ILE A 103 23.47 6.71 8.75
CA ILE A 103 24.84 6.76 8.24
C ILE A 103 25.30 8.21 8.47
N PRO A 104 26.39 8.45 9.22
CA PRO A 104 26.90 9.79 9.39
C PRO A 104 27.26 10.40 8.03
N SER A 105 26.98 11.70 7.86
CA SER A 105 27.44 12.42 6.68
C SER A 105 28.96 12.31 6.58
N PRO A 106 29.54 12.24 5.37
CA PRO A 106 30.98 12.32 5.20
C PRO A 106 31.52 13.53 5.96
N PRO A 107 32.69 13.42 6.61
CA PRO A 107 33.32 14.58 7.24
C PRO A 107 33.47 15.71 6.21
N LYS A 108 33.35 16.96 6.69
CA LYS A 108 33.51 18.18 5.89
C LYS A 108 34.78 18.05 5.05
N ALA A 109 34.67 18.32 3.75
CA ALA A 109 35.65 18.06 2.71
C ALA A 109 37.07 17.84 3.25
N LEU A 110 37.52 16.59 3.24
CA LEU A 110 38.94 16.27 3.42
C LEU A 110 39.71 17.08 2.36
N PRO A 111 40.84 17.71 2.73
CA PRO A 111 41.66 18.42 1.77
C PRO A 111 41.95 17.49 0.58
N LYS A 112 41.86 18.01 -0.65
CA LYS A 112 42.23 17.25 -1.85
C LYS A 112 43.61 16.66 -1.59
N GLN A 113 43.69 15.33 -1.53
CA GLN A 113 44.96 14.64 -1.41
C GLN A 113 45.80 15.07 -2.62
N THR A 114 46.95 15.68 -2.36
CA THR A 114 47.93 15.97 -3.41
C THR A 114 48.35 14.64 -4.02
N ALA A 115 48.65 14.64 -5.32
CA ALA A 115 49.12 13.44 -6.00
C ALA A 115 50.31 12.87 -5.22
N ILE A 116 50.22 11.58 -4.86
CA ILE A 116 51.32 10.92 -4.17
C ILE A 116 52.50 10.85 -5.13
N ASP A 117 53.68 11.27 -4.69
CA ASP A 117 54.91 11.18 -5.47
C ASP A 117 55.27 9.72 -5.73
N LYS A 118 54.92 9.24 -6.93
CA LYS A 118 55.07 7.83 -7.29
C LYS A 118 56.53 7.39 -7.44
N SER A 119 57.47 8.33 -7.48
CA SER A 119 58.91 8.11 -7.55
C SER A 119 59.49 7.47 -6.28
N ALA A 120 58.80 7.58 -5.14
CA ALA A 120 59.21 6.95 -3.89
C ALA A 120 58.78 5.47 -3.77
N PHE A 121 57.88 4.99 -4.64
CA PHE A 121 57.48 3.59 -4.62
C PHE A 121 58.52 2.74 -5.35
N LYS A 122 59.10 1.77 -4.64
CA LYS A 122 59.94 0.74 -5.26
C LYS A 122 59.10 -0.04 -6.27
N ALA A 123 59.60 -0.16 -7.50
CA ALA A 123 58.96 -1.00 -8.51
C ALA A 123 58.84 -2.45 -7.99
N LEU A 124 57.63 -3.00 -8.04
CA LEU A 124 57.40 -4.39 -7.69
C LEU A 124 58.12 -5.28 -8.71
N GLU A 125 58.81 -6.29 -8.23
CA GLU A 125 59.49 -7.26 -9.10
C GLU A 125 58.45 -8.01 -9.96
N PRO A 126 58.79 -8.37 -11.22
CA PRO A 126 57.91 -9.14 -12.07
C PRO A 126 57.52 -10.44 -11.37
N ARG A 127 56.23 -10.60 -11.07
CA ARG A 127 55.72 -11.87 -10.55
C ARG A 127 55.71 -12.89 -11.69
N ALA A 128 56.48 -13.96 -11.55
CA ALA A 128 56.42 -15.10 -12.46
C ALA A 128 55.02 -15.72 -12.42
N MET A 129 54.30 -15.71 -13.55
CA MET A 129 52.92 -16.20 -13.63
C MET A 129 52.83 -17.73 -13.71
N PHE A 130 53.93 -18.41 -14.03
CA PHE A 130 54.02 -19.86 -14.07
C PHE A 130 55.26 -20.29 -13.30
N LYS A 131 55.12 -21.30 -12.45
CA LYS A 131 56.27 -22.02 -11.87
C LYS A 131 56.62 -23.15 -12.82
N GLU A 132 57.88 -23.26 -13.21
CA GLU A 132 58.37 -24.42 -13.96
C GLU A 132 58.12 -25.68 -13.10
N ILE A 133 57.34 -26.61 -13.65
CA ILE A 133 57.13 -27.92 -13.05
C ILE A 133 58.27 -28.79 -13.55
N ALA A 134 59.20 -29.14 -12.66
CA ALA A 134 60.28 -30.07 -12.97
C ALA A 134 59.70 -31.48 -13.22
N GLN A 135 60.12 -32.11 -14.32
CA GLN A 135 59.84 -33.51 -14.66
C GLN A 135 60.70 -34.47 -13.85
#